data_AF-A0A7C3KYX7-F1
#
_entry.id   AF-A0A7C3KYX7-F1
#
_cell.length_a   1.000
_cell.length_b   1.000
_cell.length_c   1.000
_cell.angle_alpha   90.00
_cell.angle_beta   90.00
_cell.angle_gamma   90.00
#
_symmetry.space_group_name_H-M   'P 1'
#
loop_
_entity.id
_entity.type
_entity.pdbx_description
1 polymer ?
#
loop_
_entity_poly.entity_id
_entity_poly.type
_entity_poly.pdbx_seq_one_letter_code
_entity_poly.pdbx_strand_id
1 'polypeptide(L)'
;MKRTFATLVLVCAGISAQARVLWDNNVVPVGYGTRAISPPGFPNIRVVDDIRVSSPGWLVDTVRIFVIEDAAWRSGPTIDVYLYNDDDGESDGVHVYVADLPFTKTAGASYFGRAGFTYNINVGGMNLAPGNYWIGMRNSGGSGSGTNYWMLSDAGPDGAGTSHGYFSLDGGNTWMPEGSGYHHAFRIEGEFVPEPATMPALGAGLAVLAARRRRR
;
A
#
# COMPACT_ATOMS: atom_id res chain seq x y z
N MET A 1 55.74 -22.04 16.27
CA MET A 1 54.93 -21.73 15.07
C MET A 1 53.71 -20.91 15.50
N LYS A 2 53.66 -19.61 15.16
CA LYS A 2 52.55 -18.71 15.49
C LYS A 2 51.47 -18.84 14.41
N ARG A 3 50.28 -19.32 14.77
CA ARG A 3 49.12 -19.40 13.85
C ARG A 3 48.38 -18.07 13.87
N THR A 4 48.55 -17.28 12.83
CA THR A 4 47.84 -16.01 12.63
C THR A 4 46.40 -16.32 12.19
N PHE A 5 45.42 -16.06 13.04
CA PHE A 5 44.00 -16.12 12.68
C PHE A 5 43.64 -14.89 11.85
N ALA A 6 43.30 -15.08 10.58
CA ALA A 6 42.75 -14.03 9.74
C ALA A 6 41.25 -13.90 10.03
N THR A 7 40.86 -12.86 10.76
CA THR A 7 39.46 -12.48 10.97
C THR A 7 38.89 -11.98 9.65
N LEU A 8 38.00 -12.76 9.04
CA LEU A 8 37.23 -12.32 7.88
C LEU A 8 36.09 -11.44 8.42
N VAL A 9 36.26 -10.12 8.34
CA VAL A 9 35.17 -9.17 8.59
C VAL A 9 34.27 -9.19 7.35
N LEU A 10 33.11 -9.82 7.48
CA LEU A 10 32.08 -9.76 6.46
C LEU A 10 31.41 -8.37 6.58
N VAL A 11 31.84 -7.43 5.75
CA VAL A 11 31.16 -6.15 5.59
C VAL A 11 29.89 -6.44 4.81
N CYS A 12 28.78 -6.65 5.51
CA CYS A 12 27.46 -6.53 4.90
C CYS A 12 27.27 -5.05 4.55
N ALA A 13 27.66 -4.65 3.35
CA ALA A 13 27.26 -3.38 2.80
C ALA A 13 25.73 -3.37 2.79
N GLY A 14 25.12 -2.61 3.70
CA GLY A 14 23.70 -2.34 3.69
C GLY A 14 23.39 -1.59 2.41
N ILE A 15 23.04 -2.31 1.36
CA ILE A 15 22.41 -1.71 0.20
C ILE A 15 21.08 -1.22 0.74
N SER A 16 20.94 0.08 0.96
CA SER A 16 19.63 0.69 1.12
C SER A 16 18.89 0.43 -0.18
N ALA A 17 18.14 -0.66 -0.23
CA ALA A 17 17.28 -0.95 -1.36
C ALA A 17 16.29 0.21 -1.46
N GLN A 18 16.29 0.86 -2.62
CA GLN A 18 15.28 1.87 -2.90
C GLN A 18 13.94 1.13 -2.96
N ALA A 19 12.95 1.65 -2.23
CA ALA A 19 11.60 1.12 -2.27
C ALA A 19 11.15 1.01 -3.74
N ARG A 20 10.79 -0.21 -4.15
CA ARG A 20 10.35 -0.54 -5.50
C ARG A 20 8.85 -0.32 -5.59
N VAL A 21 8.37 0.04 -6.78
CA VAL A 21 6.93 0.06 -7.08
C VAL A 21 6.41 -1.38 -7.15
N LEU A 22 5.50 -1.71 -6.24
CA LEU A 22 4.84 -3.01 -6.16
C LEU A 22 3.51 -3.00 -6.90
N TRP A 23 2.77 -1.90 -6.80
CA TRP A 23 1.52 -1.64 -7.49
C TRP A 23 1.41 -0.16 -7.84
N ASP A 24 0.88 0.16 -9.02
CA ASP A 24 0.68 1.55 -9.45
C ASP A 24 -0.62 1.66 -10.25
N ASN A 25 -1.69 2.09 -9.58
CA ASN A 25 -2.95 2.46 -10.23
C ASN A 25 -2.93 3.93 -10.67
N ASN A 26 -1.76 4.38 -11.15
CA ASN A 26 -1.45 5.74 -11.56
C ASN A 26 -1.90 6.79 -10.52
N VAL A 27 -1.01 7.07 -9.57
CA VAL A 27 -1.25 8.07 -8.50
C VAL A 27 -1.56 9.48 -9.02
N VAL A 28 -1.31 9.79 -10.30
CA VAL A 28 -1.72 11.05 -10.91
C VAL A 28 -3.05 10.84 -11.64
N PRO A 29 -4.18 11.30 -11.07
CA PRO A 29 -5.48 11.00 -11.63
C PRO A 29 -5.69 11.73 -12.97
N VAL A 30 -6.39 11.05 -13.87
CA VAL A 30 -6.90 11.59 -15.14
C VAL A 30 -8.15 12.46 -15.00
N GLY A 31 -8.76 12.48 -13.82
CA GLY A 31 -9.72 13.54 -13.44
C GLY A 31 -11.16 13.34 -13.90
N TYR A 32 -11.64 12.09 -14.06
CA TYR A 32 -13.02 11.83 -14.50
C TYR A 32 -14.01 11.51 -13.36
N GLY A 33 -13.54 11.19 -12.15
CA GLY A 33 -14.43 10.90 -11.02
C GLY A 33 -13.71 10.78 -9.68
N THR A 34 -14.50 10.67 -8.59
CA THR A 34 -14.02 10.67 -7.20
C THR A 34 -15.02 9.95 -6.28
N ARG A 35 -14.57 9.43 -5.14
CA ARG A 35 -15.45 8.98 -4.05
C ARG A 35 -15.07 9.61 -2.72
N ALA A 36 -16.06 10.03 -1.93
CA ALA A 36 -15.81 10.53 -0.58
C ALA A 36 -15.28 9.41 0.33
N ILE A 37 -14.30 9.72 1.18
CA ILE A 37 -13.64 8.69 2.02
C ILE A 37 -13.62 9.00 3.51
N SER A 38 -14.11 10.18 3.95
CA SER A 38 -13.99 10.57 5.36
C SER A 38 -15.20 11.32 5.96
N PRO A 39 -15.40 11.23 7.29
CA PRO A 39 -16.18 12.22 8.07
C PRO A 39 -15.62 13.62 7.86
N PRO A 40 -16.37 14.70 8.15
CA PRO A 40 -17.72 14.69 8.70
C PRO A 40 -18.82 14.52 7.65
N GLY A 41 -18.54 14.76 6.37
CA GLY A 41 -19.53 14.60 5.30
C GLY A 41 -20.11 13.18 5.22
N PHE A 42 -19.29 12.17 5.50
CA PHE A 42 -19.69 10.76 5.49
C PHE A 42 -19.09 10.01 6.69
N PRO A 43 -19.75 10.01 7.86
CA PRO A 43 -19.13 9.62 9.12
C PRO A 43 -18.77 8.14 9.23
N ASN A 44 -19.35 7.27 8.40
CA ASN A 44 -19.10 5.82 8.44
C ASN A 44 -18.66 5.26 7.08
N ILE A 45 -18.27 6.12 6.13
CA ILE A 45 -17.86 5.63 4.82
C ILE A 45 -16.55 4.86 4.90
N ARG A 46 -16.47 3.77 4.13
CA ARG A 46 -15.21 3.14 3.72
C ARG A 46 -15.24 2.97 2.21
N VAL A 47 -14.06 3.04 1.61
CA VAL A 47 -13.87 2.83 0.17
C VAL A 47 -12.63 1.98 0.01
N VAL A 48 -12.73 0.94 -0.80
CA VAL A 48 -11.62 0.04 -1.10
C VAL A 48 -11.46 -0.13 -2.59
N ASP A 49 -10.22 -0.39 -2.97
CA ASP A 49 -9.85 -0.82 -4.32
C ASP A 49 -9.01 -2.09 -4.24
N ASP A 50 -9.02 -2.89 -5.30
CA ASP A 50 -8.35 -4.17 -5.31
C ASP A 50 -6.85 -4.06 -5.63
N ILE A 51 -6.08 -5.00 -5.10
CA ILE A 51 -4.69 -5.24 -5.47
C ILE A 51 -4.43 -6.74 -5.58
N ARG A 52 -3.53 -7.11 -6.47
CA ARG A 52 -3.05 -8.49 -6.59
C ARG A 52 -1.58 -8.61 -6.21
N VAL A 53 -1.33 -9.28 -5.09
CA VAL A 53 0.02 -9.56 -4.59
C VAL A 53 0.56 -10.80 -5.29
N SER A 54 1.61 -10.62 -6.08
CA SER A 54 2.28 -11.71 -6.78
C SER A 54 3.23 -12.50 -5.87
N SER A 55 3.49 -13.76 -6.23
CA SER A 55 4.58 -14.54 -5.63
C SER A 55 5.91 -13.80 -5.80
N PRO A 56 6.77 -13.72 -4.76
CA PRO A 56 6.73 -14.43 -3.46
C PRO A 56 5.94 -13.74 -2.32
N GLY A 57 5.29 -12.62 -2.58
CA GLY A 57 4.70 -11.75 -1.55
C GLY A 57 5.44 -10.41 -1.48
N TRP A 58 4.86 -9.45 -0.76
CA TRP A 58 5.36 -8.09 -0.65
C TRP A 58 5.65 -7.72 0.79
N LEU A 59 6.69 -6.93 0.99
CA LEU A 59 6.93 -6.14 2.19
C LEU A 59 6.66 -4.68 1.83
N VAL A 60 5.48 -4.18 2.19
CA VAL A 60 5.03 -2.83 1.82
C VAL A 60 5.56 -1.82 2.83
N ASP A 61 6.22 -0.77 2.34
CA ASP A 61 6.72 0.31 3.18
C ASP A 61 5.82 1.54 3.11
N THR A 62 5.31 1.84 1.91
CA THR A 62 4.64 3.11 1.64
C THR A 62 3.43 2.91 0.76
N VAL A 63 2.35 3.60 1.11
CA VAL A 63 1.16 3.72 0.27
C VAL A 63 0.94 5.19 -0.03
N ARG A 64 0.66 5.50 -1.29
CA ARG A 64 0.36 6.86 -1.76
C ARG A 64 -1.00 6.87 -2.41
N ILE A 65 -1.82 7.87 -2.05
CA ILE A 65 -3.11 8.09 -2.69
C ILE A 65 -3.21 9.53 -3.16
N PHE A 66 -4.00 9.77 -4.20
CA PHE A 66 -4.39 11.12 -4.58
C PHE A 66 -5.80 11.41 -4.12
N VAL A 67 -5.94 12.51 -3.38
CA VAL A 67 -7.22 13.00 -2.90
C VAL A 67 -7.47 14.41 -3.37
N ILE A 68 -8.75 14.79 -3.46
CA ILE A 68 -9.15 16.19 -3.49
C ILE A 68 -9.96 16.53 -2.24
N GLU A 69 -9.95 17.79 -1.85
CA GLU A 69 -10.54 18.24 -0.60
C GLU A 69 -11.46 19.45 -0.84
N ASP A 70 -12.60 19.44 -0.17
CA ASP A 70 -13.42 20.64 -0.07
C ASP A 70 -12.65 21.78 0.62
N ALA A 71 -12.94 23.04 0.27
CA ALA A 71 -12.22 24.18 0.84
C ALA A 71 -12.33 24.30 2.38
N ALA A 72 -13.41 23.78 2.97
CA ALA A 72 -13.64 23.77 4.41
C ALA A 72 -13.13 22.51 5.11
N TRP A 73 -12.52 21.57 4.38
CA TRP A 73 -11.94 20.35 4.92
C TRP A 73 -10.68 20.63 5.75
N ARG A 74 -10.51 19.87 6.83
CA ARG A 74 -9.28 19.85 7.62
C ARG A 74 -8.92 18.41 7.94
N SER A 75 -7.81 17.93 7.39
CA SER A 75 -7.32 16.58 7.69
C SER A 75 -6.90 16.47 9.16
N GLY A 76 -7.20 15.33 9.79
CA GLY A 76 -6.61 14.93 11.04
C GLY A 76 -5.11 14.60 10.90
N PRO A 77 -4.40 14.38 12.02
CA PRO A 77 -2.95 14.13 12.02
C PRO A 77 -2.58 12.76 11.43
N THR A 78 -3.55 11.86 11.32
CA THR A 78 -3.37 10.47 10.92
C THR A 78 -4.44 10.04 9.93
N ILE A 79 -4.21 8.89 9.29
CA ILE A 79 -5.12 8.25 8.35
C ILE A 79 -5.22 6.77 8.70
N ASP A 80 -6.45 6.27 8.77
CA ASP A 80 -6.74 4.86 8.87
C ASP A 80 -6.40 4.21 7.53
N VAL A 81 -5.51 3.23 7.55
CA VAL A 81 -5.27 2.33 6.42
C VAL A 81 -5.82 0.97 6.80
N TYR A 82 -6.67 0.41 5.96
CA TYR A 82 -7.28 -0.90 6.16
C TYR A 82 -7.06 -1.79 4.93
N LEU A 83 -6.82 -3.07 5.21
CA LEU A 83 -6.61 -4.10 4.20
C LEU A 83 -7.45 -5.34 4.53
N TYR A 84 -8.19 -5.82 3.54
CA TYR A 84 -8.95 -7.06 3.61
C TYR A 84 -8.31 -8.11 2.69
N ASN A 85 -8.23 -9.35 3.14
CA ASN A 85 -7.91 -10.50 2.29
C ASN A 85 -9.23 -11.18 1.96
N ASP A 86 -9.72 -10.93 0.76
CA ASP A 86 -10.91 -11.54 0.19
C ASP A 86 -10.79 -11.50 -1.34
N ASP A 87 -11.31 -12.53 -2.00
CA ASP A 87 -11.32 -12.62 -3.45
C ASP A 87 -12.44 -11.76 -4.08
N ASP A 88 -13.50 -11.42 -3.32
CA ASP A 88 -14.69 -10.73 -3.85
C ASP A 88 -14.94 -9.31 -3.30
N GLY A 89 -14.21 -8.89 -2.26
CA GLY A 89 -14.31 -7.53 -1.71
C GLY A 89 -15.54 -7.30 -0.83
N GLU A 90 -16.20 -8.36 -0.40
CA GLU A 90 -17.41 -8.31 0.41
C GLU A 90 -17.11 -8.56 1.91
N SER A 91 -18.04 -8.15 2.77
CA SER A 91 -17.89 -7.80 4.20
C SER A 91 -17.44 -8.90 5.17
N ASP A 92 -17.02 -10.08 4.70
CA ASP A 92 -16.60 -11.19 5.57
C ASP A 92 -15.07 -11.38 5.59
N GLY A 93 -14.32 -10.54 4.86
CA GLY A 93 -12.86 -10.56 4.83
C GLY A 93 -12.23 -10.31 6.21
N VAL A 94 -11.31 -11.18 6.62
CA VAL A 94 -10.46 -10.97 7.80
C VAL A 94 -9.65 -9.69 7.58
N HIS A 95 -9.76 -8.74 8.50
CA HIS A 95 -8.89 -7.56 8.51
C HIS A 95 -7.43 -8.03 8.67
N VAL A 96 -6.65 -7.96 7.59
CA VAL A 96 -5.23 -8.34 7.62
C VAL A 96 -4.39 -7.19 8.17
N TYR A 97 -4.87 -5.96 8.01
CA TYR A 97 -4.23 -4.77 8.55
C TYR A 97 -5.26 -3.68 8.83
N VAL A 98 -5.18 -3.07 10.01
CA VAL A 98 -5.82 -1.78 10.33
C VAL A 98 -4.83 -1.00 11.18
N ALA A 99 -4.43 0.18 10.70
CA ALA A 99 -3.58 1.07 11.47
C ALA A 99 -3.97 2.52 11.26
N ASP A 100 -3.89 3.29 12.34
CA ASP A 100 -3.99 4.74 12.32
C ASP A 100 -2.58 5.32 12.21
N LEU A 101 -2.24 5.84 11.04
CA LEU A 101 -0.85 6.16 10.66
C LEU A 101 -0.66 7.65 10.38
N PRO A 102 0.48 8.25 10.78
CA PRO A 102 0.83 9.59 10.32
C PRO A 102 1.06 9.58 8.81
N PHE A 103 0.73 10.69 8.16
CA PHE A 103 0.94 10.86 6.73
C PHE A 103 1.48 12.26 6.43
N THR A 104 2.13 12.40 5.28
CA THR A 104 2.49 13.71 4.75
C THR A 104 1.61 14.04 3.55
N LYS A 105 1.38 15.33 3.33
CA LYS A 105 0.48 15.84 2.31
C LYS A 105 1.26 16.77 1.38
N THR A 106 1.30 16.44 0.10
CA THR A 106 1.96 17.23 -0.95
C THR A 106 0.89 17.82 -1.87
N ALA A 107 0.97 19.13 -2.13
CA ALA A 107 0.04 19.80 -3.05
C ALA A 107 0.15 19.25 -4.48
N GLY A 108 -0.99 19.05 -5.12
CA GLY A 108 -1.12 18.60 -6.51
C GLY A 108 -2.04 19.51 -7.32
N ALA A 109 -2.46 19.03 -8.49
CA ALA A 109 -3.41 19.74 -9.35
C ALA A 109 -4.80 19.82 -8.71
N SER A 110 -5.59 20.83 -9.10
CA SER A 110 -6.98 20.97 -8.65
C SER A 110 -7.93 20.28 -9.63
N TYR A 111 -8.97 19.64 -9.12
CA TYR A 111 -10.02 18.99 -9.91
C TYR A 111 -11.39 19.36 -9.36
N PHE A 112 -12.38 19.55 -10.24
CA PHE A 112 -13.75 19.89 -9.84
C PHE A 112 -13.86 21.09 -8.87
N GLY A 113 -12.97 22.08 -9.01
CA GLY A 113 -12.90 23.25 -8.13
C GLY A 113 -12.35 22.97 -6.73
N ARG A 114 -11.76 21.80 -6.49
CA ARG A 114 -11.17 21.37 -5.21
C ARG A 114 -9.67 21.25 -5.31
N ALA A 115 -8.97 21.54 -4.21
CA ALA A 115 -7.53 21.39 -4.13
C ALA A 115 -7.17 19.90 -4.07
N GLY A 116 -6.23 19.47 -4.93
CA GLY A 116 -5.74 18.09 -4.93
C GLY A 116 -4.43 17.93 -4.19
N PHE A 117 -4.24 16.75 -3.64
CA PHE A 117 -3.10 16.41 -2.80
C PHE A 117 -2.71 14.95 -2.94
N THR A 118 -1.42 14.67 -2.89
CA THR A 118 -0.92 13.32 -2.68
C THR A 118 -0.69 13.12 -1.19
N TYR A 119 -1.35 12.12 -0.62
CA TYR A 119 -1.06 11.65 0.73
C TYR A 119 -0.01 10.56 0.65
N ASN A 120 1.02 10.65 1.48
CA ASN A 120 2.10 9.68 1.56
C ASN A 120 2.13 9.06 2.97
N ILE A 121 1.79 7.78 3.05
CA ILE A 121 1.58 7.02 4.28
C ILE A 121 2.68 5.97 4.40
N ASN A 122 3.45 6.02 5.48
CA ASN A 122 4.42 4.97 5.81
C ASN A 122 3.74 3.90 6.66
N VAL A 123 3.60 2.69 6.11
CA VAL A 123 2.95 1.55 6.79
C VAL A 123 3.94 0.65 7.54
N GLY A 124 5.25 0.91 7.41
CA GLY A 124 6.29 0.34 8.27
C GLY A 124 6.62 -1.14 8.02
N GLY A 125 6.52 -1.63 6.78
CA GLY A 125 6.87 -3.02 6.44
C GLY A 125 5.70 -4.00 6.63
N MET A 126 4.53 -3.66 6.09
CA MET A 126 3.37 -4.55 6.07
C MET A 126 3.66 -5.76 5.16
N ASN A 127 3.71 -6.95 5.75
CA ASN A 127 4.01 -8.19 5.04
C ASN A 127 2.73 -8.82 4.45
N LEU A 128 2.69 -8.97 3.12
CA LEU A 128 1.58 -9.53 2.37
C LEU A 128 2.03 -10.81 1.67
N ALA A 129 1.35 -11.91 1.98
CA ALA A 129 1.49 -13.14 1.21
C ALA A 129 0.87 -12.98 -0.20
N PRO A 130 1.24 -13.83 -1.17
CA PRO A 130 0.57 -13.83 -2.47
C PRO A 130 -0.95 -14.04 -2.32
N GLY A 131 -1.74 -13.24 -3.03
CA GLY A 131 -3.21 -13.25 -2.91
C GLY A 131 -3.86 -11.99 -3.48
N ASN A 132 -5.18 -11.95 -3.42
CA ASN A 132 -5.98 -10.76 -3.73
C ASN A 132 -6.32 -10.03 -2.44
N TYR A 133 -6.26 -8.70 -2.47
CA TYR A 133 -6.55 -7.88 -1.30
C TYR A 133 -7.32 -6.63 -1.71
N TRP A 134 -7.98 -6.03 -0.73
CA TRP A 134 -8.73 -4.80 -0.87
C TRP A 134 -8.17 -3.76 0.06
N ILE A 135 -7.60 -2.70 -0.49
CA ILE A 135 -6.97 -1.62 0.27
C ILE A 135 -7.88 -0.41 0.30
N GLY A 136 -8.03 0.18 1.48
CA GLY A 136 -8.74 1.44 1.62
C GLY A 136 -8.15 2.31 2.70
N MET A 137 -8.56 3.58 2.64
CA MET A 137 -8.08 4.59 3.57
C MET A 137 -9.20 5.51 4.00
N ARG A 138 -9.05 6.11 5.17
CA ARG A 138 -9.99 7.09 5.72
C ARG A 138 -9.29 8.01 6.69
N ASN A 139 -9.59 9.30 6.67
CA ASN A 139 -9.12 10.24 7.69
C ASN A 139 -10.20 10.39 8.76
N SER A 140 -10.28 9.45 9.72
CA SER A 140 -11.32 9.47 10.78
C SER A 140 -11.26 10.70 11.68
N GLY A 141 -10.06 11.25 11.88
CA GLY A 141 -9.84 12.51 12.62
C GLY A 141 -10.12 13.79 11.83
N GLY A 142 -10.65 13.67 10.60
CA GLY A 142 -10.99 14.80 9.76
C GLY A 142 -12.09 15.70 10.35
N SER A 143 -12.04 16.99 10.04
CA SER A 143 -12.94 18.00 10.61
C SER A 143 -13.29 19.10 9.60
N GLY A 144 -14.15 20.05 10.02
CA GLY A 144 -14.67 21.13 9.18
C GLY A 144 -16.08 20.83 8.68
N SER A 145 -16.51 21.49 7.60
CA SER A 145 -17.85 21.29 7.00
C SER A 145 -17.83 20.60 5.64
N GLY A 146 -16.67 20.13 5.19
CA GLY A 146 -16.48 19.41 3.92
C GLY A 146 -16.06 17.96 4.13
N THR A 147 -15.60 17.32 3.06
CA THR A 147 -14.95 16.00 3.08
C THR A 147 -13.72 15.98 2.16
N ASN A 148 -13.02 14.85 2.15
CA ASN A 148 -12.02 14.54 1.14
C ASN A 148 -12.50 13.37 0.27
N TYR A 149 -11.99 13.33 -0.95
CA TYR A 149 -12.40 12.39 -1.96
C TYR A 149 -11.18 11.70 -2.55
N TRP A 150 -11.19 10.37 -2.62
CA TRP A 150 -10.21 9.61 -3.35
C TRP A 150 -10.51 9.71 -4.84
N MET A 151 -9.55 10.25 -5.59
CA MET A 151 -9.69 10.41 -7.03
C MET A 151 -9.65 9.05 -7.74
N LEU A 152 -10.32 8.98 -8.89
CA LEU A 152 -10.20 7.85 -9.81
C LEU A 152 -9.06 8.05 -10.82
N SER A 153 -8.57 6.94 -11.38
CA SER A 153 -7.48 6.79 -12.34
C SER A 153 -7.93 5.83 -13.46
N ASP A 154 -7.45 5.96 -14.70
CA ASP A 154 -8.00 5.22 -15.87
C ASP A 154 -7.00 4.31 -16.62
N ALA A 155 -5.78 4.05 -16.14
CA ALA A 155 -4.83 3.26 -16.93
C ALA A 155 -3.59 2.69 -16.20
N GLY A 156 -3.65 2.38 -14.90
CA GLY A 156 -2.65 1.48 -14.32
C GLY A 156 -2.77 0.07 -14.91
N PRO A 157 -1.75 -0.80 -14.83
CA PRO A 157 -1.96 -2.23 -15.05
C PRO A 157 -2.83 -2.78 -13.91
N ASP A 158 -4.12 -2.44 -13.94
CA ASP A 158 -5.14 -3.26 -13.32
C ASP A 158 -4.97 -4.62 -13.99
N GLY A 159 -4.57 -5.62 -13.21
CA GLY A 159 -4.42 -6.97 -13.74
C GLY A 159 -5.68 -7.30 -14.51
N ALA A 160 -5.54 -7.77 -15.76
CA ALA A 160 -6.68 -8.02 -16.64
C ALA A 160 -7.80 -8.77 -15.88
N GLY A 161 -8.93 -8.09 -15.63
CA GLY A 161 -10.11 -8.68 -14.99
C GLY A 161 -10.59 -8.06 -13.67
N THR A 162 -9.92 -7.04 -13.10
CA THR A 162 -10.44 -6.35 -11.91
C THR A 162 -10.97 -4.97 -12.30
N SER A 163 -12.21 -4.65 -11.94
CA SER A 163 -12.91 -3.45 -12.44
C SER A 163 -13.81 -2.78 -11.41
N HIS A 164 -13.56 -3.04 -10.13
CA HIS A 164 -14.52 -2.76 -9.08
C HIS A 164 -13.82 -2.15 -7.88
N GLY A 165 -14.07 -0.88 -7.60
CA GLY A 165 -14.03 -0.37 -6.23
C GLY A 165 -15.31 -0.75 -5.48
N TYR A 166 -15.22 -0.86 -4.16
CA TYR A 166 -16.37 -1.06 -3.29
C TYR A 166 -16.41 0.04 -2.24
N PHE A 167 -17.62 0.37 -1.80
CA PHE A 167 -17.83 1.28 -0.71
C PHE A 167 -18.82 0.74 0.32
N SER A 168 -18.64 1.16 1.56
CA SER A 168 -19.51 0.85 2.68
C SER A 168 -19.97 2.15 3.31
N LEU A 169 -21.23 2.22 3.75
CA LEU A 169 -21.79 3.39 4.46
C LEU A 169 -22.00 3.14 5.96
N ASP A 170 -21.71 1.95 6.44
CA ASP A 170 -21.97 1.49 7.80
C ASP A 170 -20.69 1.01 8.51
N GLY A 171 -19.54 1.54 8.09
CA GLY A 171 -18.26 1.28 8.73
C GLY A 171 -17.65 -0.06 8.34
N GLY A 172 -18.01 -0.61 7.17
CA GLY A 172 -17.50 -1.86 6.62
C GLY A 172 -18.36 -3.08 6.92
N ASN A 173 -19.58 -2.92 7.44
CA ASN A 173 -20.47 -4.04 7.74
C ASN A 173 -21.21 -4.53 6.49
N THR A 174 -21.54 -3.64 5.56
CA THR A 174 -22.09 -3.96 4.24
C THR A 174 -21.33 -3.19 3.17
N TRP A 175 -21.09 -3.84 2.03
CA TRP A 175 -20.41 -3.26 0.88
C TRP A 175 -21.33 -3.19 -0.33
N MET A 176 -21.12 -2.17 -1.15
CA MET A 176 -21.80 -1.96 -2.41
C MET A 176 -20.74 -1.70 -3.49
N PRO A 177 -20.89 -2.29 -4.69
CA PRO A 177 -19.98 -2.01 -5.78
C PRO A 177 -20.12 -0.54 -6.22
N GLU A 178 -19.00 0.11 -6.55
CA GLU A 178 -19.02 1.48 -7.06
C GLU A 178 -19.45 1.58 -8.54
N GLY A 179 -19.43 0.45 -9.24
CA GLY A 179 -19.71 0.32 -10.67
C GLY A 179 -18.45 0.04 -11.48
N SER A 180 -18.60 -0.13 -12.79
CA SER A 180 -17.46 -0.34 -13.69
C SER A 180 -16.66 0.95 -13.89
N GLY A 181 -15.33 0.85 -13.90
CA GLY A 181 -14.41 1.97 -14.16
C GLY A 181 -14.07 2.81 -12.91
N TYR A 182 -14.40 2.31 -11.72
CA TYR A 182 -13.99 2.90 -10.45
C TYR A 182 -12.67 2.28 -10.03
N HIS A 183 -11.58 2.86 -10.54
CA HIS A 183 -10.21 2.53 -10.19
C HIS A 183 -9.64 3.74 -9.47
N HIS A 184 -9.18 3.57 -8.26
CA HIS A 184 -8.69 4.66 -7.43
C HIS A 184 -7.22 4.99 -7.73
N ALA A 185 -6.89 6.28 -7.68
CA ALA A 185 -5.53 6.75 -7.91
C ALA A 185 -4.64 6.47 -6.70
N PHE A 186 -3.87 5.37 -6.75
CA PHE A 186 -2.92 5.02 -5.69
C PHE A 186 -1.71 4.24 -6.18
N ARG A 187 -0.70 4.15 -5.30
CA ARG A 187 0.54 3.43 -5.54
C ARG A 187 1.06 2.82 -4.26
N ILE A 188 1.61 1.61 -4.38
CA ILE A 188 2.20 0.85 -3.29
C ILE A 188 3.69 0.65 -3.58
N GLU A 189 4.52 0.96 -2.60
CA GLU A 189 5.98 0.86 -2.68
C GLU A 189 6.53 -0.01 -1.53
N GLY A 190 7.59 -0.75 -1.82
CA GLY A 190 8.25 -1.64 -0.86
C GLY A 190 9.19 -2.62 -1.55
N GLU A 191 9.25 -3.84 -1.05
CA GLU A 191 10.13 -4.90 -1.56
C GLU A 191 9.37 -6.22 -1.77
N PHE A 192 9.93 -7.12 -2.57
CA PHE A 192 9.43 -8.50 -2.62
C PHE A 192 9.98 -9.27 -1.43
N VAL A 193 9.14 -10.08 -0.78
CA VAL A 193 9.58 -10.95 0.32
C VAL A 193 10.57 -11.97 -0.25
N PRO A 194 11.81 -12.06 0.26
CA PRO A 194 12.75 -13.07 -0.22
C PRO A 194 12.17 -14.47 -0.03
N GLU A 195 12.22 -15.30 -1.08
CA GLU A 195 11.73 -16.68 -0.95
C GLU A 195 12.49 -17.39 0.19
N PRO A 196 11.79 -18.09 1.09
CA PRO A 196 12.44 -18.81 2.19
C PRO A 196 13.54 -19.78 1.75
N ALA A 197 13.53 -20.24 0.49
CA ALA A 197 14.50 -21.15 -0.09
C ALA A 197 15.83 -20.49 -0.53
N THR A 198 15.86 -19.18 -0.77
CA THR A 198 17.10 -18.48 -1.19
C THR A 198 18.11 -18.38 -0.04
N MET A 199 17.62 -18.29 1.20
CA MET A 199 18.44 -18.22 2.41
C MET A 199 19.21 -19.52 2.71
N PRO A 200 18.57 -20.71 2.66
CA PRO A 200 19.28 -21.99 2.69
C PRO A 200 20.28 -22.17 1.55
N ALA A 201 19.98 -21.71 0.33
CA ALA A 201 20.90 -21.82 -0.81
C ALA A 201 22.17 -20.97 -0.61
N LEU A 202 22.02 -19.75 -0.11
CA LEU A 202 23.15 -18.89 0.29
C LEU A 202 23.93 -19.52 1.44
N GLY A 203 23.25 -20.04 2.46
CA GLY A 203 23.87 -20.75 3.58
C GLY A 203 24.67 -21.98 3.13
N ALA A 204 24.10 -22.79 2.23
CA ALA A 204 24.75 -23.95 1.65
C ALA A 204 25.96 -23.56 0.79
N GLY A 205 25.83 -22.53 -0.05
CA GLY A 205 26.94 -22.00 -0.85
C GLY A 205 28.12 -21.52 0.00
N LEU A 206 27.84 -20.77 1.07
CA LEU A 206 28.86 -20.32 2.03
C LEU A 206 29.50 -21.49 2.79
N ALA A 207 28.71 -22.49 3.20
CA ALA A 207 29.22 -23.69 3.85
C ALA A 207 30.17 -24.48 2.94
N VAL A 208 29.83 -24.63 1.65
CA VAL A 208 30.69 -25.27 0.65
C VAL A 208 32.00 -24.50 0.44
N LEU A 209 31.95 -23.17 0.35
CA LEU A 209 33.15 -22.33 0.22
C LEU A 209 34.06 -22.44 1.46
N ALA A 210 33.47 -22.44 2.67
CA ALA A 210 34.21 -22.62 3.91
C ALA A 210 34.86 -24.00 4.00
N ALA A 211 34.15 -25.06 3.60
CA ALA A 211 34.68 -26.42 3.55
C ALA A 211 35.83 -26.56 2.52
N ARG A 212 35.72 -25.93 1.35
CA ARG A 212 36.76 -25.94 0.31
C ARG A 212 38.05 -25.24 0.77
N ARG A 213 37.94 -24.16 1.54
CA ARG A 213 39.10 -23.42 2.07
C ARG A 213 39.89 -24.23 3.11
N ARG A 214 39.27 -25.16 3.84
CA ARG A 214 39.95 -26.02 4.82
C ARG A 214 40.74 -27.19 4.20
N ARG A 215 40.53 -27.48 2.91
CA ARG A 215 41.19 -28.59 2.19
C ARG A 215 42.41 -28.16 1.37
N ARG A 216 42.73 -26.87 1.32
CA ARG A 216 43.98 -26.34 0.76
C ARG A 216 44.88 -25.90 1.91
#